data_AF-A0A0G0Y2Y9-F1
#
_entry.id   AF-A0A0G0Y2Y9-F1
#
_cell.length_a   1.000
_cell.length_b   1.000
_cell.length_c   1.000
_cell.angle_alpha   90.00
_cell.angle_beta   90.00
_cell.angle_gamma   90.00
#
_symmetry.space_group_name_H-M   'P 1'
#
loop_
_entity.id
_entity.type
_entity.pdbx_description
1 polymer ?
#
loop_
_entity_poly.entity_id
_entity_poly.type
_entity_poly.pdbx_seq_one_letter_code
_entity_poly.pdbx_strand_id
1 'polypeptide(L)'
;MKFIKLDEWKWLIIVAILSSVLTGITVYYLKPSNYITEFPYINSELLKATPEEWVCDSMVHSRLNASKDSVFEKKDGIQGVVEKGTDKINLKIDGEILNVSSRAAFESGITESEPYEILRNDEKFLMAVNTNQEKTYIDTFVVEKSTGLSTWTKNRTYFFDPEGHPESWAFYFICR
;
A
#
# COMPACT_ATOMS: atom_id res chain seq x y z
N MET A 1 22.70 -11.61 -57.93
CA MET A 1 22.37 -11.34 -56.51
C MET A 1 22.89 -12.51 -55.68
N LYS A 2 23.98 -12.32 -54.91
CA LYS A 2 24.59 -13.40 -54.11
C LYS A 2 23.77 -13.58 -52.83
N PHE A 3 23.03 -14.68 -52.72
CA PHE A 3 22.41 -15.07 -51.46
C PHE A 3 23.49 -15.62 -50.53
N ILE A 4 23.82 -14.86 -49.48
CA ILE A 4 24.68 -15.33 -48.41
C ILE A 4 23.85 -16.35 -47.62
N LYS A 5 24.16 -17.64 -47.77
CA LYS A 5 23.62 -18.69 -46.88
C LYS A 5 24.21 -18.48 -45.50
N LEU A 6 23.41 -17.91 -44.60
CA LEU A 6 23.74 -17.79 -43.19
C LEU A 6 23.54 -19.15 -42.51
N ASP A 7 24.56 -19.58 -41.77
CA ASP A 7 24.57 -20.77 -40.93
C ASP A 7 23.48 -20.68 -39.84
N GLU A 8 22.89 -21.80 -39.42
CA GLU A 8 21.75 -21.85 -38.49
C GLU A 8 22.05 -21.13 -37.17
N TRP A 9 23.30 -21.24 -36.68
CA TRP A 9 23.75 -20.55 -35.48
C TRP A 9 23.76 -19.02 -35.62
N LYS A 10 24.05 -18.50 -36.82
CA LYS A 10 24.03 -17.06 -37.08
C LYS A 10 22.59 -16.52 -37.12
N TRP A 11 21.65 -17.34 -37.59
CA TRP A 11 20.22 -17.02 -37.53
C TRP A 11 19.72 -16.94 -36.08
N LEU A 12 20.11 -17.88 -35.23
CA LEU A 12 19.73 -17.87 -33.81
C LEU A 12 20.22 -16.62 -33.08
N ILE A 13 21.46 -16.18 -33.35
CA ILE A 13 22.02 -14.96 -32.77
C ILE A 13 21.23 -13.73 -33.23
N ILE A 14 20.90 -13.63 -34.52
CA ILE A 14 20.14 -12.49 -35.06
C ILE A 14 18.74 -12.43 -34.43
N VAL A 15 18.07 -13.58 -34.28
CA VAL A 15 16.74 -13.65 -33.64
C VAL A 15 16.79 -13.24 -32.18
N ALA A 16 17.81 -13.69 -31.42
CA ALA A 16 17.97 -13.31 -30.01
C ALA A 16 18.24 -11.81 -29.83
N ILE A 17 19.05 -11.21 -30.72
CA ILE A 17 19.30 -9.76 -30.71
C ILE A 17 17.99 -9.02 -31.01
N LEU A 18 17.28 -9.41 -32.08
CA LEU A 18 16.01 -8.78 -32.44
C LEU A 18 14.96 -8.89 -31.34
N SER A 19 14.84 -10.04 -30.66
CA SER A 19 13.90 -10.20 -29.56
C SER A 19 14.24 -9.28 -28.39
N SER A 20 15.52 -9.22 -27.99
CA SER A 20 15.95 -8.35 -26.89
C SER A 20 15.71 -6.86 -27.16
N VAL A 21 15.97 -6.41 -28.39
CA VAL A 21 15.69 -5.04 -28.84
C VAL A 21 14.20 -4.77 -28.82
N LEU A 22 13.37 -5.70 -29.32
CA LEU A 22 11.92 -5.56 -29.31
C LEU A 22 11.36 -5.48 -27.88
N THR A 23 11.86 -6.31 -26.96
CA THR A 23 11.47 -6.26 -25.54
C THR A 23 11.88 -4.92 -24.92
N GLY A 24 13.11 -4.45 -25.17
CA GLY A 24 13.58 -3.15 -24.67
C GLY A 24 12.76 -1.97 -25.18
N ILE A 25 12.43 -1.98 -26.48
CA ILE A 25 11.52 -0.99 -27.09
C ILE A 25 10.13 -1.07 -26.45
N THR A 26 9.60 -2.28 -26.26
CA THR A 26 8.28 -2.49 -25.66
C THR A 26 8.22 -1.95 -24.23
N VAL A 27 9.25 -2.23 -23.40
CA VAL A 27 9.37 -1.68 -22.04
C VAL A 27 9.55 -0.16 -22.05
N TYR A 28 10.32 0.38 -23.00
CA TYR A 28 10.51 1.83 -23.15
C TYR A 28 9.23 2.56 -23.54
N TYR A 29 8.41 1.99 -24.44
CA TYR A 29 7.13 2.58 -24.85
C TYR A 29 6.01 2.35 -23.83
N LEU A 30 6.03 1.21 -23.13
CA LEU A 30 5.09 0.89 -22.05
C LEU A 30 5.40 1.61 -20.75
N LYS A 31 6.29 2.65 -20.74
CA LYS A 31 6.69 3.48 -19.57
C LYS A 31 5.71 3.23 -18.43
N PRO A 32 6.09 2.46 -17.38
CA PRO A 32 5.15 2.17 -16.30
C PRO A 32 4.58 3.51 -15.91
N SER A 33 3.27 3.64 -16.05
CA SER A 33 2.59 4.92 -15.93
C SER A 33 2.85 5.39 -14.51
N ASN A 34 3.84 6.27 -14.34
CA ASN A 34 4.05 6.98 -13.12
C ASN A 34 2.79 7.81 -12.95
N TYR A 35 1.87 7.32 -12.13
CA TYR A 35 0.73 8.09 -11.68
C TYR A 35 1.28 9.18 -10.77
N ILE A 36 1.76 10.27 -11.38
CA ILE A 36 2.04 11.52 -10.68
C ILE A 36 0.68 12.19 -10.50
N THR A 37 0.03 11.91 -9.37
CA THR A 37 -1.12 12.70 -8.94
C THR A 37 -0.57 13.96 -8.29
N GLU A 38 -0.78 15.11 -8.94
CA GLU A 38 -0.51 16.41 -8.33
C GLU A 38 -1.56 16.63 -7.22
N PHE A 39 -1.11 16.50 -5.97
CA PHE A 39 -1.97 16.72 -4.82
C PHE A 39 -2.21 18.23 -4.61
N PRO A 40 -3.44 18.65 -4.29
CA PRO A 40 -3.72 20.05 -4.01
C PRO A 40 -3.03 20.45 -2.70
N TYR A 41 -2.01 21.29 -2.84
CA TYR A 41 -1.41 22.21 -1.86
C TYR A 41 -1.42 21.75 -0.39
N ILE A 42 -0.24 21.36 0.10
CA ILE A 42 0.09 21.39 1.54
C ILE A 42 0.04 22.87 1.96
N ASN A 43 -1.06 23.31 2.54
CA ASN A 43 -1.13 24.62 3.16
C ASN A 43 -0.46 24.52 4.54
N SER A 44 0.68 25.20 4.71
CA SER A 44 1.54 25.16 5.89
C SER A 44 0.84 25.58 7.19
N GLU A 45 -0.32 26.22 7.10
CA GLU A 45 -1.11 26.68 8.26
C GLU A 45 -1.96 25.57 8.91
N LEU A 46 -2.12 24.40 8.27
CA LEU A 46 -2.92 23.26 8.76
C LEU A 46 -2.14 22.27 9.66
N LEU A 47 -0.86 22.53 9.93
CA LEU A 47 0.04 21.72 10.78
C LEU A 47 -0.22 21.90 12.30
N LYS A 48 -1.49 21.93 12.72
CA LYS A 48 -1.87 22.06 14.14
C LYS A 48 -2.53 20.78 14.68
N ALA A 49 -2.04 19.61 14.30
CA ALA A 49 -2.09 18.46 15.21
C ALA A 49 -1.32 18.83 16.47
N THR A 50 -1.96 18.65 17.63
CA THR A 50 -1.19 18.48 18.86
C THR A 50 -0.33 17.21 18.69
N PRO A 51 0.87 17.12 19.31
CA PRO A 51 1.80 16.00 19.09
C PRO A 51 1.26 14.61 19.48
N GLU A 52 0.01 14.52 19.93
CA GLU A 52 -0.66 13.34 20.48
C GLU A 52 -1.95 12.98 19.72
N GLU A 53 -2.48 13.83 18.83
CA GLU A 53 -3.71 13.57 18.08
C GLU A 53 -3.59 14.01 16.61
N TRP A 54 -4.00 13.15 15.68
CA TRP A 54 -4.02 13.45 14.24
C TRP A 54 -5.33 13.03 13.58
N VAL A 55 -5.74 13.80 12.57
CA VAL A 55 -6.83 13.46 11.66
C VAL A 55 -6.25 13.10 10.31
N CYS A 56 -6.57 11.90 9.80
CA CYS A 56 -6.02 11.41 8.54
C CYS A 56 -7.10 11.17 7.48
N ASP A 57 -6.90 11.75 6.30
CA ASP A 57 -7.76 11.55 5.13
C ASP A 57 -7.08 10.56 4.15
N SER A 58 -7.79 9.51 3.73
CA SER A 58 -7.26 8.51 2.81
C SER A 58 -7.08 9.09 1.40
N MET A 59 -5.94 8.80 0.79
CA MET A 59 -5.59 9.25 -0.56
C MET A 59 -5.83 8.14 -1.58
N VAL A 60 -5.16 7.01 -1.38
CA VAL A 60 -5.17 5.84 -2.25
C VAL A 60 -5.08 4.62 -1.36
N HIS A 61 -5.74 3.54 -1.76
CA HIS A 61 -5.50 2.25 -1.15
C HIS A 61 -5.29 1.18 -2.23
N SER A 62 -4.50 0.17 -1.86
CA SER A 62 -4.27 -1.01 -2.68
C SER A 62 -4.68 -2.25 -1.90
N ARG A 63 -5.30 -3.21 -2.60
CA ARG A 63 -5.69 -4.52 -2.07
C ARG A 63 -5.11 -5.60 -2.95
N LEU A 64 -4.46 -6.59 -2.34
CA LEU A 64 -3.98 -7.80 -2.97
C LEU A 64 -4.64 -9.00 -2.31
N ASN A 65 -5.39 -9.79 -3.09
CA ASN A 65 -6.09 -10.98 -2.62
C ASN A 65 -5.73 -12.18 -3.48
N ALA A 66 -5.36 -13.28 -2.84
CA ALA A 66 -5.17 -14.55 -3.51
C ALA A 66 -6.38 -15.46 -3.29
N SER A 67 -7.57 -15.12 -3.80
CA SER A 67 -8.79 -15.91 -3.58
C SER A 67 -9.11 -16.85 -4.75
N LYS A 68 -9.55 -18.08 -4.46
CA LYS A 68 -10.18 -18.97 -5.45
C LYS A 68 -11.61 -18.53 -5.82
N ASP A 69 -12.26 -17.74 -4.97
CA ASP A 69 -13.67 -17.35 -5.08
C ASP A 69 -13.87 -15.83 -4.96
N SER A 70 -12.98 -15.04 -5.57
CA SER A 70 -13.11 -13.58 -5.52
C SER A 70 -14.43 -13.12 -6.16
N VAL A 71 -15.11 -12.17 -5.52
CA VAL A 71 -16.37 -11.55 -5.98
C VAL A 71 -16.21 -10.80 -7.32
N PHE A 72 -14.97 -10.54 -7.74
CA PHE A 72 -14.66 -9.66 -8.87
C PHE A 72 -14.53 -10.34 -10.22
N GLU A 73 -14.30 -11.65 -10.29
CA GLU A 73 -14.43 -12.47 -11.50
C GLU A 73 -14.01 -13.91 -11.17
N LYS A 74 -14.70 -14.91 -11.74
CA LYS A 74 -14.37 -16.34 -11.65
C LYS A 74 -13.04 -16.65 -12.38
N LYS A 75 -11.92 -16.18 -11.84
CA LYS A 75 -10.58 -16.52 -12.32
C LYS A 75 -9.71 -16.84 -11.11
N ASP A 76 -9.25 -18.09 -11.07
CA ASP A 76 -8.21 -18.52 -10.16
C ASP A 76 -6.96 -17.61 -10.32
N GLY A 77 -6.43 -17.04 -9.23
CA GLY A 77 -5.20 -16.26 -9.28
C GLY A 77 -5.02 -15.21 -8.19
N ILE A 78 -3.94 -14.42 -8.31
CA ILE A 78 -3.68 -13.23 -7.48
C ILE A 78 -4.37 -12.05 -8.16
N GLN A 79 -5.23 -11.34 -7.43
CA GLN A 79 -5.88 -10.13 -7.89
C GLN A 79 -5.40 -8.93 -7.09
N GLY A 80 -5.14 -7.84 -7.81
CA GLY A 80 -4.72 -6.57 -7.24
C GLY A 80 -5.58 -5.43 -7.74
N VAL A 81 -6.00 -4.57 -6.81
CA VAL A 81 -6.81 -3.39 -7.09
C VAL A 81 -6.16 -2.18 -6.42
N VAL A 82 -6.15 -1.05 -7.12
CA VAL A 82 -5.72 0.25 -6.59
C VAL A 82 -6.82 1.25 -6.84
N GLU A 83 -7.31 1.87 -5.77
CA GLU A 83 -8.47 2.75 -5.80
C GLU A 83 -8.21 4.03 -4.99
N LYS A 84 -9.00 5.06 -5.29
CA LYS A 84 -9.00 6.29 -4.50
C LYS A 84 -9.53 5.99 -3.10
N GLY A 85 -8.81 6.45 -2.08
CA GLY A 85 -9.22 6.36 -0.69
C GLY A 85 -10.41 7.26 -0.40
N THR A 86 -11.40 6.73 0.34
CA THR A 86 -12.53 7.50 0.86
C THR A 86 -12.59 7.54 2.38
N ASP A 87 -11.77 6.70 3.03
CA ASP A 87 -11.78 6.54 4.48
C ASP A 87 -11.17 7.76 5.17
N LYS A 88 -11.64 7.97 6.40
CA LYS A 88 -11.12 8.99 7.31
C LYS A 88 -10.93 8.36 8.67
N ILE A 89 -9.74 8.51 9.23
CA ILE A 89 -9.37 7.93 10.52
C ILE A 89 -8.77 9.00 11.42
N ASN A 90 -8.87 8.77 12.73
CA ASN A 90 -8.25 9.60 13.74
C ASN A 90 -7.30 8.77 14.58
N LEU A 91 -6.15 9.36 14.88
CA LEU A 91 -5.06 8.79 15.63
C LEU A 91 -4.97 9.51 16.97
N LYS A 92 -4.86 8.75 18.06
CA LYS A 92 -4.64 9.31 19.39
C LYS A 92 -3.59 8.50 20.13
N ILE A 93 -2.55 9.17 20.62
CA ILE A 93 -1.55 8.56 21.49
C ILE A 93 -2.04 8.60 22.92
N ASP A 94 -1.98 7.45 23.59
CA ASP A 94 -2.19 7.30 25.02
C ASP A 94 -1.04 6.47 25.59
N GLY A 95 -0.01 7.16 26.10
CA GLY A 95 1.23 6.54 26.56
C GLY A 95 1.97 5.80 25.43
N GLU A 96 2.07 4.47 25.56
CA GLU A 96 2.75 3.58 24.61
C GLU A 96 1.80 2.99 23.55
N ILE A 97 0.54 3.44 23.52
CA ILE A 97 -0.49 2.95 22.62
C ILE A 97 -0.92 4.04 21.65
N LEU A 98 -1.02 3.68 20.37
CA LEU A 98 -1.69 4.44 19.33
C LEU A 98 -3.09 3.88 19.13
N ASN A 99 -4.10 4.68 19.41
CA ASN A 99 -5.50 4.35 19.17
C ASN A 99 -5.91 4.85 17.79
N VAL A 100 -6.35 3.93 16.92
CA VAL A 100 -6.84 4.24 15.58
C VAL A 100 -8.36 4.09 15.55
N SER A 101 -9.08 5.16 15.25
CA SER A 101 -10.55 5.19 15.21
C SER A 101 -11.05 5.66 13.85
N SER A 102 -12.26 5.24 13.46
CA SER A 102 -12.93 5.89 12.33
C SER A 102 -13.27 7.34 12.69
N ARG A 103 -13.23 8.24 11.72
CA ARG A 103 -13.57 9.66 11.98
C ARG A 103 -14.99 9.83 12.51
N ALA A 104 -15.94 9.03 12.04
CA ALA A 104 -17.32 9.04 12.54
C ALA A 104 -17.39 8.63 14.02
N ALA A 105 -16.63 7.62 14.45
CA ALA A 105 -16.55 7.20 15.85
C ALA A 105 -15.94 8.32 16.72
N PHE A 106 -14.87 8.95 16.26
CA PHE A 106 -14.23 10.05 16.99
C PHE A 106 -15.11 11.30 17.11
N GLU A 107 -15.73 11.76 16.01
CA GLU A 107 -16.60 12.96 16.02
C GLU A 107 -17.86 12.74 16.87
N SER A 108 -18.29 11.48 17.05
CA SER A 108 -19.41 11.12 17.93
C SER A 108 -18.99 10.80 19.38
N GLY A 109 -17.69 10.94 19.71
CA GLY A 109 -17.17 10.63 21.05
C GLY A 109 -17.20 9.14 21.41
N ILE A 110 -17.39 8.27 20.41
CA ILE A 110 -17.36 6.81 20.56
C ILE A 110 -15.90 6.36 20.61
N THR A 111 -15.55 5.65 21.68
CA THR A 111 -14.19 5.16 21.97
C THR A 111 -13.84 3.85 21.26
N GLU A 112 -14.60 3.45 20.24
CA GLU A 112 -14.23 2.32 19.39
C GLU A 112 -12.96 2.67 18.62
N SER A 113 -11.85 2.19 19.15
CA SER A 113 -10.52 2.37 18.59
C SER A 113 -9.78 1.04 18.65
N GLU A 114 -9.05 0.76 17.58
CA GLU A 114 -8.12 -0.35 17.54
C GLU A 114 -6.80 0.11 18.17
N PRO A 115 -6.31 -0.58 19.22
CA PRO A 115 -5.04 -0.22 19.86
C PRO A 115 -3.86 -0.79 19.08
N TYR A 116 -2.80 0.00 18.91
CA TYR A 116 -1.54 -0.38 18.29
C TYR A 116 -0.40 -0.07 19.28
N GLU A 117 0.52 -1.02 19.47
CA GLU A 117 1.73 -0.83 20.26
C GLU A 117 2.69 0.10 19.52
N ILE A 118 3.14 1.18 20.16
CA ILE A 118 4.09 2.13 19.56
C ILE A 118 5.50 1.54 19.62
N LEU A 119 6.07 1.28 18.44
CA LEU A 119 7.46 0.82 18.29
C LEU A 119 8.44 1.98 18.22
N ARG A 120 8.00 3.14 17.71
CA ARG A 120 8.82 4.34 17.55
C ARG A 120 7.95 5.58 17.58
N ASN A 121 8.34 6.57 18.38
CA ASN A 121 7.71 7.88 18.41
C ASN A 121 8.79 8.94 18.65
N ASP A 122 9.40 9.45 17.58
CA ASP A 122 10.42 10.51 17.64
C ASP A 122 9.98 11.73 16.81
N GLU A 123 10.87 12.70 16.63
CA GLU A 123 10.58 13.93 15.87
C GLU A 123 10.23 13.68 14.39
N LYS A 124 10.65 12.54 13.82
CA LYS A 124 10.48 12.23 12.40
C LYS A 124 9.37 11.25 12.15
N PHE A 125 9.24 10.23 12.99
CA PHE A 125 8.34 9.12 12.74
C PHE A 125 7.51 8.72 13.96
N LEU A 126 6.25 8.38 13.69
CA LEU A 126 5.43 7.53 14.54
C LEU A 126 5.28 6.18 13.83
N MET A 127 5.61 5.08 14.51
CA MET A 127 5.42 3.72 14.02
C MET A 127 4.72 2.91 15.11
N ALA A 128 3.64 2.25 14.75
CA ALA A 128 2.89 1.39 15.65
C ALA A 128 2.45 0.09 14.96
N VAL A 129 2.26 -0.96 15.75
CA VAL A 129 1.89 -2.29 15.27
C VAL A 129 0.71 -2.84 16.07
N ASN A 130 -0.24 -3.46 15.39
CA ASN A 130 -1.26 -4.29 16.02
C ASN A 130 -1.08 -5.71 15.49
N THR A 131 -0.67 -6.59 16.40
CA THR A 131 -0.72 -8.03 16.17
C THR A 131 -1.84 -8.59 17.04
N ASN A 132 -2.92 -9.07 16.45
CA ASN A 132 -3.94 -9.77 17.22
C ASN A 132 -3.36 -11.07 17.79
N GLN A 133 -3.76 -11.42 19.01
CA GLN A 133 -3.33 -12.61 19.76
C GLN A 133 -3.61 -13.93 19.02
N GLU A 134 -4.53 -13.94 18.05
CA GLU A 134 -4.79 -15.10 17.19
C GLU A 134 -3.77 -15.26 16.03
N LYS A 135 -2.81 -14.34 15.87
CA LYS A 135 -1.68 -14.39 14.92
C LYS A 135 -2.04 -14.49 13.43
N THR A 136 -3.26 -14.14 13.06
CA THR A 136 -3.74 -14.23 11.68
C THR A 136 -3.53 -12.95 10.88
N TYR A 137 -3.21 -11.82 11.53
CA TYR A 137 -2.88 -10.57 10.85
C TYR A 137 -1.85 -9.72 11.58
N ILE A 138 -1.09 -8.96 10.77
CA ILE A 138 -0.12 -7.95 11.19
C ILE A 138 -0.54 -6.63 10.55
N ASP A 139 -0.98 -5.70 11.39
CA ASP A 139 -1.34 -4.35 10.97
C ASP A 139 -0.25 -3.38 11.44
N THR A 140 0.24 -2.53 10.55
CA THR A 140 1.27 -1.52 10.88
C THR A 140 0.82 -0.15 10.46
N PHE A 141 1.12 0.84 11.28
CA PHE A 141 0.82 2.23 11.04
C PHE A 141 2.11 3.05 11.11
N VAL A 142 2.42 3.83 10.07
CA VAL A 142 3.61 4.67 10.02
C VAL A 142 3.22 6.07 9.59
N VAL A 143 3.64 7.10 10.33
CA VAL A 143 3.50 8.52 9.97
C VAL A 143 4.87 9.15 9.90
N GLU A 144 5.15 9.86 8.82
CA GLU A 144 6.25 10.81 8.74
C GLU A 144 5.73 12.17 9.23
N LYS A 145 6.23 12.64 10.36
CA LYS A 145 5.62 13.76 11.10
C LYS A 145 5.79 15.12 10.43
N SER A 146 6.82 15.30 9.60
CA SER A 146 7.08 16.61 8.98
C SER A 146 6.15 16.91 7.81
N THR A 147 5.73 15.87 7.08
CA THR A 147 4.83 15.95 5.93
C THR A 147 3.41 15.49 6.25
N GLY A 148 3.23 14.73 7.33
CA GLY A 148 1.97 14.09 7.67
C GLY A 148 1.65 12.87 6.79
N LEU A 149 2.54 12.49 5.86
CA LEU A 149 2.33 11.32 5.02
C LEU A 149 2.33 10.07 5.89
N SER A 150 1.30 9.24 5.73
CA SER A 150 1.20 8.00 6.49
C SER A 150 0.78 6.81 5.65
N THR A 151 1.17 5.64 6.14
CA THR A 151 0.84 4.35 5.55
C THR A 151 0.27 3.45 6.65
N TRP A 152 -0.91 2.89 6.39
CA TRP A 152 -1.48 1.80 7.16
C TRP A 152 -1.44 0.55 6.31
N THR A 153 -0.72 -0.48 6.75
CA THR A 153 -0.77 -1.78 6.07
C THR A 153 -1.47 -2.77 6.96
N LYS A 154 -2.27 -3.64 6.33
CA LYS A 154 -2.94 -4.75 6.98
C LYS A 154 -2.59 -6.02 6.23
N ASN A 155 -1.89 -6.94 6.87
CA ASN A 155 -1.46 -8.18 6.23
C ASN A 155 -2.09 -9.35 6.94
N ARG A 156 -3.01 -10.04 6.28
CA ARG A 156 -3.59 -11.29 6.76
C ARG A 156 -2.73 -12.44 6.29
N THR A 157 -1.91 -12.92 7.22
CA THR A 157 -1.09 -14.09 7.03
C THR A 157 -1.82 -15.28 7.62
N TYR A 158 -2.53 -16.01 6.78
CA TYR A 158 -3.11 -17.31 7.13
C TYR A 158 -1.99 -18.35 7.25
N PHE A 159 -1.07 -18.19 8.20
CA PHE A 159 0.04 -19.13 8.41
C PHE A 159 -0.43 -20.52 8.85
N PHE A 160 -1.63 -20.63 9.41
CA PHE A 160 -2.18 -21.86 10.00
C PHE A 160 -3.52 -22.31 9.43
N ASP A 161 -4.05 -21.63 8.41
CA ASP A 161 -5.32 -22.00 7.76
C ASP A 161 -5.04 -22.49 6.33
N PRO A 162 -5.13 -23.81 6.07
CA PRO A 162 -4.88 -24.39 4.74
C PRO A 162 -5.93 -24.01 3.69
N GLU A 163 -7.07 -23.43 4.10
CA GLU A 163 -8.10 -22.87 3.24
C GLU A 163 -8.03 -21.33 3.15
N GLY A 164 -7.23 -20.72 4.03
CA GLY A 164 -7.03 -19.29 4.14
C GLY A 164 -6.22 -18.72 2.97
N HIS A 165 -6.73 -17.64 2.39
CA HIS A 165 -6.13 -16.96 1.26
C HIS A 165 -5.39 -15.70 1.73
N PRO A 166 -4.06 -15.56 1.50
CA PRO A 166 -3.34 -14.38 1.94
C PRO A 166 -3.94 -13.12 1.32
N GLU A 167 -4.07 -12.10 2.15
CA GLU A 167 -4.64 -10.80 1.80
C GLU A 167 -3.75 -9.71 2.37
N SER A 168 -3.49 -8.69 1.56
CA SER A 168 -2.67 -7.55 1.94
C SER A 168 -3.36 -6.27 1.49
N TRP A 169 -3.45 -5.32 2.41
CA TRP A 169 -3.92 -3.98 2.14
C TRP A 169 -2.83 -2.97 2.50
N ALA A 170 -2.74 -1.92 1.69
CA ALA A 170 -1.97 -0.74 2.02
C ALA A 170 -2.84 0.49 1.74
N PHE A 171 -3.01 1.32 2.75
CA PHE A 171 -3.73 2.58 2.69
C PHE A 171 -2.70 3.70 2.89
N TYR A 172 -2.77 4.71 2.04
CA TYR A 172 -1.95 5.89 2.13
C TYR A 172 -2.83 7.05 2.57
N PHE A 173 -2.47 7.74 3.66
CA PHE A 173 -3.21 8.89 4.15
C PHE A 173 -2.33 10.14 4.22
N ILE A 174 -3.01 11.28 4.36
CA ILE A 174 -2.41 12.52 4.83
C ILE A 174 -2.98 12.82 6.23
N CYS A 175 -2.13 12.82 7.24
CA CYS A 175 -2.46 13.10 8.63
C CYS A 175 -2.15 14.56 8.99
N ARG A 176 -3.02 15.19 9.78
CA ARG A 176 -2.95 16.61 10.14
C ARG A 176 -3.30 16.86 11.59
#